data_AF-A0A448B7Z1-F1
#
_entry.id   AF-A0A448B7Z1-F1
#
_cell.length_a   1.000
_cell.length_b   1.000
_cell.length_c   1.000
_cell.angle_alpha   90.00
_cell.angle_beta   90.00
_cell.angle_gamma   90.00
#
_symmetry.space_group_name_H-M   'P 1'
#
loop_
_entity.id
_entity.type
_entity.pdbx_description
1 polymer ?
#
loop_
_entity_poly.entity_id
_entity_poly.type
_entity_poly.pdbx_seq_one_letter_code
_entity_poly.pdbx_strand_id
1 'polypeptide(L)'
;MSKEIVNRYLAKEFKKLGKSQKDVIEDLNKTQPYVSALMSGKKSVGKEVAVELHKLYGFDPAKILLSELEYLNITNEVIFDKDENDIELSDSEKIDEMYNFVKKYTEEIDSIKFRLRVLSSISTKAFELLFENFDMETLDTEAIENQVRSELNSEQ
;
A
#
# COMPACT_ATOMS: atom_id res chain seq x y z
N MET A 1 -4.60 34.91 3.33
CA MET A 1 -5.52 33.91 2.76
C MET A 1 -4.95 32.54 3.08
N SER A 2 -5.63 31.73 3.89
CA SER A 2 -5.20 30.34 4.13
C SER A 2 -5.35 29.56 2.83
N LYS A 3 -4.27 28.96 2.34
CA LYS A 3 -4.28 28.09 1.16
C LYS A 3 -5.25 26.93 1.46
N GLU A 4 -6.35 26.82 0.71
CA GLU A 4 -7.34 25.76 0.91
C GLU A 4 -6.65 24.41 0.61
N ILE A 5 -6.35 23.63 1.66
CA ILE A 5 -5.67 22.33 1.51
C ILE A 5 -6.72 21.33 1.06
N VAL A 6 -6.58 20.85 -0.19
CA VAL A 6 -7.48 19.85 -0.77
C VAL A 6 -6.83 18.47 -0.63
N ASN A 7 -7.50 17.55 0.06
CA ASN A 7 -7.10 16.15 0.11
C ASN A 7 -7.45 15.46 -1.23
N ARG A 8 -6.45 15.30 -2.09
CA ARG A 8 -6.62 14.66 -3.42
C ARG A 8 -6.91 13.18 -3.34
N TYR A 9 -6.50 12.50 -2.26
CA TYR A 9 -6.77 11.09 -2.06
C TYR A 9 -8.28 10.87 -1.88
N LEU A 10 -8.92 11.60 -0.97
CA LEU A 10 -10.37 11.54 -0.76
C LEU A 10 -11.14 11.80 -2.06
N ALA A 11 -10.80 12.87 -2.78
CA ALA A 11 -11.48 13.21 -4.03
C ALA A 11 -11.37 12.11 -5.10
N LYS A 12 -10.20 11.46 -5.19
CA LYS A 12 -9.97 10.33 -6.12
C LYS A 12 -10.75 9.09 -5.69
N GLU A 13 -10.72 8.73 -4.42
CA GLU A 13 -11.39 7.52 -3.93
C GLU A 13 -12.92 7.62 -4.01
N PHE A 14 -13.51 8.78 -3.68
CA PHE A 14 -14.94 8.99 -3.91
C PHE A 14 -15.32 8.92 -5.39
N LYS A 15 -14.46 9.39 -6.29
CA LYS A 15 -14.68 9.27 -7.73
C LYS A 15 -14.62 7.80 -8.20
N LYS A 16 -13.71 7.00 -7.64
CA LYS A 16 -13.60 5.56 -7.93
C LYS A 16 -14.76 4.76 -7.35
N LEU A 17 -15.24 5.14 -6.17
CA LEU A 17 -16.37 4.52 -5.49
C LEU A 17 -17.64 4.58 -6.34
N GLY A 18 -17.80 5.61 -7.18
CA GLY A 18 -18.91 5.72 -8.14
C GLY A 18 -20.30 5.92 -7.51
N LYS A 19 -20.39 6.07 -6.19
CA LYS A 19 -21.63 6.37 -5.47
C LYS A 19 -22.07 7.82 -5.67
N SER A 20 -23.38 8.05 -5.69
CA SER A 20 -23.92 9.40 -5.78
C SER A 20 -23.77 10.15 -4.45
N GLN A 21 -23.75 11.48 -4.50
CA GLN A 21 -23.69 12.30 -3.27
C GLN A 21 -24.87 12.00 -2.32
N LYS A 22 -26.04 11.64 -2.87
CA LYS A 22 -27.22 11.29 -2.09
C LYS A 22 -27.00 10.00 -1.29
N ASP A 23 -26.42 8.97 -1.92
CA ASP A 23 -26.15 7.70 -1.25
C ASP A 23 -25.12 7.90 -0.12
N VAL A 24 -24.09 8.72 -0.36
CA VAL A 24 -23.07 9.03 0.65
C VAL A 24 -23.64 9.84 1.82
N ILE A 25 -24.65 10.69 1.57
CA ILE A 25 -25.39 11.41 2.63
C ILE A 25 -26.15 10.43 3.52
N GLU A 26 -26.83 9.45 2.92
CA GLU A 26 -27.59 8.43 3.64
C GLU A 26 -26.65 7.53 4.44
N ASP A 27 -25.56 7.04 3.83
CA ASP A 27 -24.57 6.16 4.46
C ASP A 27 -23.87 6.81 5.66
N LEU A 28 -23.46 8.09 5.55
CA LEU A 28 -22.74 8.79 6.62
C LEU A 28 -23.68 9.50 7.62
N ASN A 29 -24.97 9.62 7.29
CA ASN A 29 -25.94 10.41 8.05
C ASN A 29 -25.42 11.84 8.34
N LYS A 30 -24.86 12.51 7.32
CA LYS A 30 -24.32 13.89 7.42
C LYS A 30 -25.04 14.83 6.47
N THR A 31 -24.92 16.13 6.70
CA THR A 31 -25.56 17.15 5.87
C THR A 31 -24.96 17.21 4.46
N GLN A 32 -25.78 17.62 3.48
CA GLN A 32 -25.33 17.77 2.09
C GLN A 32 -24.08 18.66 1.92
N PRO A 33 -23.95 19.82 2.59
CA PRO A 33 -22.73 20.64 2.50
C PRO A 33 -21.50 19.93 3.05
N TYR A 34 -21.66 19.14 4.13
CA TYR A 34 -20.57 18.35 4.70
C TYR A 34 -20.07 17.31 3.71
N VAL A 35 -20.99 16.53 3.12
CA VAL A 35 -20.64 15.49 2.15
C VAL A 35 -20.06 16.08 0.87
N SER A 36 -20.57 17.22 0.40
CA SER A 36 -20.00 17.91 -0.76
C SER A 36 -18.54 18.31 -0.54
N ALA A 37 -18.24 18.91 0.62
CA ALA A 37 -16.87 19.29 0.99
C ALA A 37 -15.98 18.05 1.18
N LEU A 38 -16.52 16.95 1.71
CA LEU A 38 -15.81 15.70 1.90
C LEU A 38 -15.44 15.04 0.57
N MET A 39 -16.41 14.88 -0.34
CA MET A 39 -16.20 14.26 -1.65
C MET A 39 -15.27 15.07 -2.55
N SER A 40 -15.22 16.40 -2.37
CA SER A 40 -14.27 17.26 -3.08
C SER A 40 -12.89 17.33 -2.41
N GLY A 41 -12.70 16.67 -1.26
CA GLY A 41 -11.46 16.69 -0.47
C GLY A 41 -11.19 18.01 0.25
N LYS A 42 -12.13 18.96 0.24
CA LYS A 42 -12.02 20.27 0.89
C LYS A 42 -12.32 20.22 2.40
N LYS A 43 -12.99 19.17 2.86
CA LYS A 43 -13.26 18.96 4.27
C LYS A 43 -12.03 18.39 4.96
N SER A 44 -11.58 19.04 6.04
CA SER A 44 -10.62 18.43 6.97
C SER A 44 -11.31 17.29 7.74
N VAL A 45 -10.64 16.15 7.79
CA VAL A 45 -11.15 14.89 8.33
C VAL A 45 -10.31 14.48 9.53
N GLY A 46 -10.96 14.22 10.67
CA GLY A 46 -10.30 13.71 11.88
C GLY A 46 -10.32 12.18 11.95
N LYS A 47 -9.64 11.63 12.97
CA LYS A 47 -9.47 10.17 13.17
C LYS A 47 -10.79 9.39 13.10
N GLU A 48 -11.82 9.89 13.77
CA GLU A 48 -13.15 9.23 13.84
C GLU A 48 -13.77 9.04 12.45
N VAL A 49 -13.77 10.10 11.64
CA VAL A 49 -14.36 10.08 10.30
C VAL A 49 -13.49 9.28 9.33
N ALA A 50 -12.17 9.26 9.49
CA ALA A 50 -11.29 8.39 8.71
C ALA A 50 -11.58 6.91 8.97
N VAL A 51 -11.81 6.53 10.24
CA VAL A 51 -12.21 5.16 10.62
C VAL A 51 -13.60 4.81 10.08
N GLU A 52 -14.54 5.75 10.11
CA GLU A 52 -15.89 5.57 9.55
C GLU A 52 -15.83 5.32 8.04
N LEU A 53 -15.06 6.12 7.29
CA LEU A 53 -14.86 5.95 5.85
C LEU A 53 -14.15 4.64 5.48
N HIS A 54 -13.21 4.19 6.32
CA HIS A 54 -12.59 2.89 6.17
C HIS A 54 -13.59 1.75 6.33
N LYS A 55 -14.43 1.81 7.36
CA LYS A 55 -15.46 0.78 7.61
C LYS A 55 -16.52 0.72 6.51
N LEU A 56 -16.96 1.88 6.01
CA LEU A 56 -18.03 1.95 5.02
C LEU A 56 -17.55 1.67 3.60
N TYR A 57 -16.36 2.16 3.23
CA TYR A 57 -15.91 2.19 1.83
C TYR A 57 -14.53 1.58 1.61
N GLY A 58 -13.85 1.12 2.66
CA GLY A 58 -12.50 0.55 2.56
C GLY A 58 -11.39 1.58 2.32
N PHE A 59 -11.66 2.87 2.54
CA PHE A 59 -10.64 3.90 2.33
C PHE A 59 -9.50 3.77 3.35
N ASP A 60 -8.27 4.04 2.93
CA ASP A 60 -7.07 4.06 3.77
C ASP A 60 -7.08 5.24 4.77
N PRO A 61 -7.22 5.01 6.09
CA PRO A 61 -7.28 6.07 7.10
C PRO A 61 -6.02 6.93 7.14
N ALA A 62 -4.84 6.36 6.89
CA ALA A 62 -3.58 7.10 6.94
C ALA A 62 -3.55 8.16 5.83
N LYS A 63 -3.97 7.81 4.61
CA LYS A 63 -4.03 8.74 3.46
C LYS A 63 -5.15 9.77 3.56
N ILE A 64 -6.16 9.52 4.38
CA ILE A 64 -7.21 10.50 4.70
C ILE A 64 -6.68 11.56 5.65
N LEU A 65 -5.98 11.13 6.70
CA LEU A 65 -5.49 12.01 7.77
C LEU A 65 -4.27 12.81 7.34
N LEU A 66 -3.45 12.25 6.46
CA LEU A 66 -2.25 12.89 5.96
C LEU A 66 -2.58 13.64 4.67
N SER A 67 -2.45 14.96 4.70
CA SER A 67 -2.49 15.75 3.46
C SER A 67 -1.36 15.31 2.53
N GLU A 68 -1.52 15.45 1.21
CA GLU A 68 -0.52 14.99 0.22
C GLU A 68 0.89 15.58 0.49
N LEU A 69 0.96 16.75 1.16
CA LEU A 69 2.19 17.38 1.64
C LEU A 69 2.76 16.75 2.92
N GLU A 70 1.93 16.31 3.85
CA GLU A 70 2.38 15.57 5.04
C GLU A 70 2.81 14.15 4.69
N TYR A 71 2.15 13.47 3.75
CA TYR A 71 2.58 12.13 3.31
C TYR A 71 3.96 12.17 2.65
N LEU A 72 4.22 13.18 1.81
CA LEU A 72 5.52 13.40 1.16
C LEU A 72 6.60 13.82 2.16
N ASN A 73 6.24 14.58 3.20
CA ASN A 73 7.16 14.92 4.29
C ASN A 73 7.43 13.73 5.21
N ILE A 74 6.44 12.90 5.54
CA ILE A 74 6.58 11.69 6.38
C ILE A 74 7.40 10.61 5.70
N THR A 75 7.33 10.48 4.37
CA THR A 75 8.21 9.54 3.66
C THR A 75 9.68 9.98 3.65
N ASN A 76 9.96 11.25 3.97
CA ASN A 76 11.31 11.81 4.00
C ASN A 76 11.81 12.14 5.42
N GLU A 77 10.93 12.30 6.40
CA GLU A 77 11.25 12.53 7.81
C GLU A 77 10.68 11.39 8.67
N VAL A 78 11.58 10.65 9.33
CA VAL A 78 11.26 9.74 10.42
C VAL A 78 10.50 10.52 11.50
N ILE A 79 9.19 10.29 11.64
CA ILE A 79 8.41 10.88 12.74
C ILE A 79 8.40 9.91 13.92
N PHE A 80 8.98 10.36 15.03
CA PHE A 80 8.77 9.79 16.36
C PHE A 80 7.34 10.16 16.81
N ASP A 81 6.51 9.16 17.11
CA ASP A 81 5.20 9.36 17.73
C ASP A 81 5.39 10.10 19.06
N LYS A 82 4.86 11.32 19.18
CA LYS A 82 4.79 12.01 20.46
C LYS A 82 3.54 11.57 21.20
N ASP A 83 3.70 10.76 22.23
CA ASP A 83 2.69 10.60 23.27
C ASP A 83 2.70 11.86 24.15
N GLU A 84 1.53 12.32 24.60
CA GLU A 84 1.34 13.55 25.40
C GLU A 84 2.02 13.53 26.80
N ASN A 85 2.96 12.63 27.05
CA ASN A 85 3.79 12.54 28.27
C ASN A 85 5.30 12.47 27.99
N ASP A 86 5.75 12.99 26.86
CA ASP A 86 7.18 12.99 26.53
C ASP A 86 7.98 13.94 27.43
N ILE A 87 8.79 13.35 28.31
CA ILE A 87 9.98 14.01 28.83
C ILE A 87 10.78 14.44 27.60
N GLU A 88 10.99 15.75 27.42
CA GLU A 88 11.82 16.25 26.33
C GLU A 88 13.22 15.62 26.45
N LEU A 89 13.48 14.61 25.61
CA LEU A 89 14.80 14.03 25.43
C LEU A 89 15.76 15.16 25.07
N SER A 90 16.91 15.17 25.74
CA SER A 90 18.00 16.05 25.37
C SER A 90 18.45 15.77 23.92
N ASP A 91 19.09 16.74 23.28
CA ASP A 91 19.55 16.58 21.90
C ASP A 91 20.50 15.40 21.74
N SER A 92 21.26 15.05 22.78
CA SER A 92 22.13 13.85 22.79
C SER A 92 21.33 12.55 22.74
N GLU A 93 20.27 12.45 23.53
CA GLU A 93 19.46 11.24 23.61
C GLU A 93 18.67 11.01 22.31
N LYS A 94 18.20 12.09 21.66
CA LYS A 94 17.58 12.02 20.33
C LYS A 94 18.57 11.52 19.26
N ILE A 95 19.83 11.95 19.33
CA ILE A 95 20.89 11.49 18.41
C ILE A 95 21.17 10.01 18.61
N ASP A 96 21.26 9.55 19.86
CA ASP A 96 21.49 8.14 20.19
C ASP A 96 20.33 7.25 19.74
N GLU A 97 19.10 7.69 19.93
CA GLU A 97 17.90 6.99 19.45
C GLU A 97 17.89 6.88 17.93
N MET A 98 18.19 7.98 17.23
CA MET A 98 18.32 8.00 15.78
C MET A 98 19.42 7.07 15.29
N TYR A 99 20.58 7.04 15.95
CA TYR A 99 21.67 6.12 15.61
C TYR A 99 21.26 4.66 15.77
N ASN A 100 20.62 4.32 16.89
CA ASN A 100 20.15 2.95 17.16
C ASN A 100 19.07 2.51 16.17
N PHE A 101 18.16 3.41 15.81
CA PHE A 101 17.16 3.18 14.78
C PHE A 101 17.83 2.85 13.43
N VAL A 102 18.72 3.72 12.96
CA VAL A 102 19.43 3.52 11.67
C VAL A 102 20.22 2.22 11.68
N LYS A 103 20.91 1.91 12.78
CA LYS A 103 21.68 0.68 12.93
C LYS A 103 20.81 -0.57 12.80
N LYS A 104 19.69 -0.61 13.54
CA LYS A 104 18.74 -1.74 13.53
C LYS A 104 18.23 -2.02 12.10
N TYR A 105 17.75 -0.99 11.41
CA TYR A 105 17.22 -1.18 10.05
C TYR A 105 18.30 -1.53 9.03
N THR A 106 19.53 -1.05 9.21
CA THR A 106 20.66 -1.46 8.36
C THR A 106 20.95 -2.95 8.50
N GLU A 107 20.97 -3.48 9.73
CA GLU A 107 21.17 -4.90 10.00
C GLU A 107 20.04 -5.77 9.42
N GLU A 108 18.79 -5.32 9.54
CA GLU A 108 17.63 -6.01 8.95
C GLU A 108 17.71 -6.04 7.41
N ILE A 109 18.09 -4.93 6.77
CA ILE A 109 18.28 -4.85 5.32
C ILE A 109 19.36 -5.83 4.86
N ASP A 110 20.48 -5.91 5.55
CA ASP A 110 21.57 -6.80 5.16
C ASP A 110 21.19 -8.28 5.33
N SER A 111 20.42 -8.61 6.37
CA SER A 111 19.82 -9.94 6.55
C SER A 111 18.87 -10.30 5.39
N ILE A 112 18.02 -9.37 4.97
CA ILE A 112 17.09 -9.56 3.83
C ILE A 112 17.87 -9.78 2.53
N LYS A 113 18.88 -8.95 2.25
CA LYS A 113 19.72 -9.09 1.05
C LYS A 113 20.41 -10.46 1.02
N PHE A 114 20.90 -10.94 2.16
CA PHE A 114 21.51 -12.26 2.26
C PHE A 114 20.50 -13.36 1.90
N ARG A 115 19.29 -13.33 2.49
CA ARG A 115 18.23 -14.31 2.20
C ARG A 115 17.83 -14.30 0.73
N LEU A 116 17.70 -13.12 0.12
CA LEU A 116 17.38 -12.99 -1.32
C LEU A 116 18.47 -13.61 -2.20
N ARG A 117 19.75 -13.43 -1.86
CA ARG A 117 20.86 -14.06 -2.58
C ARG A 117 20.80 -15.58 -2.50
N VAL A 118 20.52 -16.12 -1.30
CA VAL A 118 20.35 -17.57 -1.11
C VAL A 118 19.18 -18.09 -1.94
N LEU A 119 18.01 -17.45 -1.86
CA LEU A 119 16.84 -17.85 -2.64
C LEU A 119 17.09 -17.82 -4.15
N SER A 120 17.76 -16.77 -4.63
CA SER A 120 18.17 -16.67 -6.04
C SER A 120 19.07 -17.85 -6.42
N SER A 121 20.08 -18.17 -5.62
CA SER A 121 20.97 -19.32 -5.90
C SER A 121 20.23 -20.66 -5.93
N ILE A 122 19.28 -20.87 -5.02
CA ILE A 122 18.44 -22.07 -4.98
C ILE A 122 17.56 -22.14 -6.23
N SER A 123 16.93 -21.02 -6.61
CA SER A 123 16.08 -20.97 -7.80
C SER A 123 16.87 -21.31 -9.07
N THR A 124 18.07 -20.75 -9.25
CA THR A 124 18.95 -21.06 -10.38
C THR A 124 19.29 -22.55 -10.40
N LYS A 125 19.68 -23.13 -9.26
CA LYS A 125 20.03 -24.55 -9.19
C LYS A 125 18.82 -25.46 -9.46
N ALA A 126 17.64 -25.08 -8.98
CA ALA A 126 16.41 -25.81 -9.24
C ALA A 126 16.05 -25.80 -10.73
N PHE A 127 16.19 -24.65 -11.40
CA PHE A 127 16.02 -24.56 -12.85
C PHE A 127 17.03 -25.42 -13.60
N GLU A 128 18.33 -25.35 -13.26
CA GLU A 128 19.35 -26.21 -13.87
C GLU A 128 19.00 -27.69 -13.76
N LEU A 129 18.60 -28.16 -12.57
CA LEU A 129 18.21 -29.56 -12.36
C LEU A 129 16.95 -29.94 -13.14
N LEU A 130 15.98 -29.03 -13.27
CA LEU A 130 14.81 -29.29 -14.11
C LEU A 130 15.21 -29.44 -15.59
N PHE A 131 16.10 -28.57 -16.10
CA PHE A 131 16.57 -28.66 -17.48
C PHE A 131 17.47 -29.88 -17.74
N GLU A 132 18.31 -30.28 -16.78
CA GLU A 132 19.12 -31.50 -16.90
C GLU A 132 18.26 -32.78 -16.95
N ASN A 133 17.08 -32.77 -16.32
CA ASN A 133 16.15 -33.90 -16.31
C ASN A 133 15.02 -33.77 -17.35
N PHE A 134 14.97 -32.68 -18.12
CA PHE A 134 14.00 -32.49 -19.19
C PHE A 134 14.56 -33.08 -20.49
N ASP A 135 14.04 -34.25 -20.86
CA ASP A 135 14.43 -34.92 -22.11
C ASP A 135 13.71 -34.29 -23.31
N MET A 136 14.32 -33.21 -23.84
CA MET A 136 13.78 -32.42 -24.96
C MET A 136 13.59 -33.23 -26.26
N GLU A 137 14.21 -34.41 -26.38
CA GLU A 137 14.11 -35.27 -27.57
C GLU A 137 12.81 -36.09 -27.62
N THR A 138 12.06 -36.17 -26.51
CA THR A 138 10.81 -36.96 -26.42
C THR A 138 9.52 -36.13 -26.45
N LEU A 139 9.63 -34.80 -26.56
CA LEU A 139 8.49 -33.91 -26.72
C LEU A 139 7.92 -34.07 -28.13
N ASP A 140 6.96 -34.98 -28.28
CA ASP A 140 6.10 -35.05 -29.47
C ASP A 140 5.15 -33.84 -29.45
N THR A 141 5.64 -32.75 -30.03
CA THR A 141 4.92 -31.48 -30.14
C THR A 141 3.60 -31.62 -30.90
N GLU A 142 3.48 -32.61 -31.79
CA GLU A 142 2.28 -32.86 -32.57
C GLU A 142 1.17 -33.49 -31.72
N ALA A 143 1.53 -34.41 -30.81
CA ALA A 143 0.59 -34.97 -29.83
C ALA A 143 0.06 -33.89 -28.86
N ILE A 144 0.94 -33.00 -28.40
CA ILE A 144 0.59 -31.90 -27.49
C ILE A 144 -0.33 -30.89 -28.19
N GLU A 145 -0.02 -30.52 -29.44
CA GLU A 145 -0.84 -29.55 -30.19
C GLU A 145 -2.23 -30.11 -30.50
N ASN A 146 -2.33 -31.41 -30.82
CA ASN A 146 -3.62 -32.08 -31.03
C ASN A 146 -4.45 -32.17 -29.75
N GLN A 147 -3.81 -32.40 -28.60
CA GLN A 147 -4.50 -32.41 -27.31
C GLN A 147 -5.09 -31.04 -26.97
N VAL A 148 -4.30 -29.97 -27.11
CA VAL A 148 -4.76 -28.58 -26.86
C VAL A 148 -5.90 -28.19 -27.81
N ARG A 149 -5.85 -28.58 -29.07
CA ARG A 149 -6.95 -28.33 -30.03
C ARG A 149 -8.22 -29.10 -29.68
N SER A 150 -8.09 -30.32 -29.17
CA SER A 150 -9.26 -31.11 -28.75
C SER A 150 -9.96 -30.51 -27.53
N GLU A 151 -9.19 -29.97 -26.58
CA GLU A 151 -9.71 -29.33 -25.37
C GLU A 151 -10.40 -28.00 -25.70
N LEU A 152 -9.82 -27.17 -26.58
CA LEU A 152 -10.43 -25.90 -27.03
C LEU A 152 -11.75 -26.07 -27.80
N ASN A 153 -11.93 -27.20 -28.49
CA ASN A 153 -13.16 -27.50 -29.23
C ASN A 153 -14.23 -28.20 -28.36
N SER A 154 -13.90 -28.56 -27.12
CA SER A 154 -14.85 -29.16 -26.17
C SER A 154 -15.58 -28.14 -25.29
N GLU A 155 -15.22 -26.86 -25.40
CA GLU A 155 -15.82 -25.73 -24.66
C GLU A 155 -16.76 -24.84 -25.50
N GLN A 156 -17.12 -25.26 -26.72
CA GLN A 156 -18.14 -24.62 -27.59
C GLN A 156 -19.40 -25.48 -27.72
#